data_AF-A0A8J6DXK2-F1
#
_entry.id   AF-A0A8J6DXK2-F1
#
_cell.length_a   1.000
_cell.length_b   1.000
_cell.length_c   1.000
_cell.angle_alpha   90.00
_cell.angle_beta   90.00
_cell.angle_gamma   90.00
#
_symmetry.space_group_name_H-M   'P 1'
#
loop_
_entity.id
_entity.type
_entity.pdbx_description
1 polymer ?
#
loop_
_entity_poly.entity_id
_entity_poly.type
_entity_poly.pdbx_seq_one_letter_code
_entity_poly.pdbx_strand_id
1 'polypeptide(L)'
;NFPDDPGVQWDTESVASILLQHIEVNGINLVVTFDAGGVSGHSNHVALYAAVRTLHSEGKLPKGCSVLTLQSVNVLRKYISLLDLPFSLLHTQDVLFVLTNKEVAQAKRAMSCHRSQLLWFRRLYVLFSRYMRINSLHFL
;
A
#
# COMPACT_ATOMS: atom_id res chain seq x y z
N ASN A 1 18.94 9.16 -1.17
CA ASN A 1 17.93 10.23 -1.00
C ASN A 1 16.66 9.78 -1.73
N PHE A 2 15.53 9.71 -1.03
CA PHE A 2 14.24 9.23 -1.58
C PHE A 2 13.21 10.35 -1.48
N PRO A 3 13.14 11.27 -2.46
CA PRO A 3 12.20 12.39 -2.39
C PRO A 3 10.77 11.90 -2.56
N ASP A 4 9.84 12.53 -1.82
CA ASP A 4 8.41 12.29 -1.95
C ASP A 4 7.85 13.06 -3.16
N ASP A 5 8.15 12.57 -4.37
CA ASP A 5 7.75 13.17 -5.64
C ASP A 5 7.24 12.10 -6.62
N PRO A 6 6.01 12.22 -7.17
CA PRO A 6 5.46 11.25 -8.11
C PRO A 6 6.20 11.21 -9.46
N GLY A 7 6.98 12.25 -9.80
CA GLY A 7 7.78 12.32 -11.03
C GLY A 7 9.19 11.75 -10.89
N VAL A 8 9.62 11.41 -9.68
CA VAL A 8 10.96 10.86 -9.44
C VAL A 8 10.88 9.35 -9.28
N GLN A 9 11.66 8.62 -10.08
CA GLN A 9 11.83 7.19 -9.91
C GLN A 9 12.98 6.91 -8.96
N TRP A 10 12.68 6.21 -7.86
CA TRP A 10 13.72 5.75 -6.94
C TRP A 10 14.49 4.57 -7.54
N ASP A 11 15.80 4.54 -7.27
CA ASP A 11 16.64 3.41 -7.66
C ASP A 11 16.22 2.14 -6.92
N THR A 12 15.86 1.11 -7.67
CA THR A 12 15.23 -0.10 -7.12
C THR A 12 16.21 -0.90 -6.26
N GLU A 13 17.49 -0.97 -6.65
CA GLU A 13 18.52 -1.67 -5.90
C GLU A 13 18.79 -0.98 -4.56
N SER A 14 18.96 0.35 -4.57
CA SER A 14 19.13 1.14 -3.35
C SER A 14 17.95 1.00 -2.38
N VAL A 15 16.71 1.03 -2.89
CA VAL A 15 15.50 0.79 -2.07
C VAL A 15 15.52 -0.63 -1.52
N ALA A 16 15.83 -1.63 -2.34
CA ALA A 16 15.88 -3.03 -1.93
C ALA A 16 16.92 -3.27 -0.82
N SER A 17 18.14 -2.73 -0.95
CA SER A 17 19.17 -2.84 0.08
C SER A 17 18.73 -2.26 1.42
N ILE A 18 18.09 -1.08 1.39
CA ILE A 18 17.62 -0.40 2.62
C ILE A 18 16.44 -1.14 3.25
N LEU A 19 15.50 -1.63 2.44
CA LEU A 19 14.39 -2.45 2.93
C LEU A 19 14.87 -3.75 3.55
N LEU A 20 15.78 -4.47 2.88
CA LEU A 20 16.34 -5.72 3.38
C LEU A 20 17.03 -5.50 4.72
N GLN A 21 17.91 -4.50 4.81
CA GLN A 21 18.59 -4.14 6.05
C GLN A 21 17.58 -3.85 7.18
N HIS A 22 16.52 -3.09 6.89
CA HIS A 22 15.50 -2.77 7.89
C HIS A 22 14.70 -4.00 8.34
N ILE A 23 14.36 -4.89 7.40
CA ILE A 23 13.64 -6.15 7.69
C ILE A 23 14.48 -7.03 8.61
N GLU A 24 15.76 -7.21 8.30
CA GLU A 24 16.67 -8.05 9.08
C GLU A 24 16.93 -7.50 10.47
N VAL A 25 17.29 -6.22 10.59
CA VAL A 25 17.63 -5.59 11.88
C VAL A 25 16.45 -5.61 12.85
N ASN A 26 15.22 -5.50 12.35
CA ASN A 26 14.02 -5.46 13.18
C ASN A 26 13.31 -6.82 13.29
N GLY A 27 13.83 -7.88 12.66
CA GLY A 27 13.20 -9.20 12.66
C GLY A 27 11.78 -9.20 12.06
N ILE A 28 11.54 -8.43 11.01
CA ILE A 28 10.22 -8.29 10.39
C ILE A 28 9.86 -9.59 9.68
N ASN A 29 8.72 -10.19 10.05
CA ASN A 29 8.19 -11.42 9.47
C ASN A 29 7.03 -11.19 8.49
N LEU A 30 6.51 -9.96 8.38
CA LEU A 30 5.46 -9.60 7.45
C LEU A 30 5.69 -8.18 6.92
N VAL A 31 5.87 -8.08 5.60
CA VAL A 31 5.92 -6.80 4.89
C VAL A 31 4.58 -6.57 4.20
N VAL A 32 3.95 -5.43 4.45
CA VAL A 32 2.77 -4.98 3.72
C VAL A 32 3.18 -3.80 2.84
N THR A 33 3.01 -3.91 1.53
CA THR A 33 3.45 -2.91 0.55
C THR A 33 2.41 -2.70 -0.55
N PHE A 34 2.71 -1.84 -1.52
CA PHE A 34 1.88 -1.61 -2.71
C PHE A 34 2.07 -2.72 -3.74
N ASP A 35 1.12 -2.89 -4.65
CA ASP A 35 1.29 -3.72 -5.83
C ASP A 35 1.93 -2.95 -7.00
N ALA A 36 2.03 -3.61 -8.16
CA ALA A 36 2.58 -3.03 -9.39
C ALA A 36 1.85 -1.75 -9.86
N GLY A 37 0.59 -1.57 -9.49
CA GLY A 37 -0.20 -0.39 -9.85
C GLY A 37 0.03 0.81 -8.92
N GLY A 38 0.69 0.63 -7.78
CA GLY A 38 1.06 1.72 -6.88
C GLY A 38 -0.12 2.57 -6.42
N VAL A 39 -1.31 1.96 -6.28
CA VAL A 39 -2.64 2.57 -6.02
C VAL A 39 -3.14 3.44 -7.17
N SER A 40 -2.36 4.42 -7.61
CA SER A 40 -2.68 5.38 -8.65
C SER A 40 -1.52 5.60 -9.62
N GLY A 41 -0.59 4.65 -9.72
CA GLY A 41 0.62 4.78 -10.53
C GLY A 41 1.68 5.70 -9.91
N HIS A 42 1.69 5.86 -8.59
CA HIS A 42 2.69 6.73 -7.95
C HIS A 42 4.08 6.09 -8.01
N SER A 43 5.07 6.79 -8.59
CA SER A 43 6.42 6.26 -8.84
C SER A 43 7.07 5.66 -7.59
N ASN A 44 6.99 6.34 -6.44
CA ASN A 44 7.51 5.82 -5.17
C ASN A 44 6.87 4.49 -4.75
N HIS A 45 5.55 4.34 -4.93
CA HIS A 45 4.85 3.11 -4.57
C HIS A 45 5.24 1.95 -5.51
N VAL A 46 5.36 2.25 -6.81
CA VAL A 46 5.80 1.29 -7.82
C VAL A 46 7.24 0.86 -7.57
N ALA A 47 8.13 1.78 -7.18
CA ALA A 47 9.51 1.49 -6.83
C ALA A 47 9.61 0.60 -5.58
N LEU A 48 8.78 0.84 -4.55
CA LEU A 48 8.69 -0.02 -3.38
C LEU A 48 8.24 -1.43 -3.74
N TYR A 49 7.22 -1.57 -4.59
CA TYR A 49 6.77 -2.88 -5.08
C TYR A 49 7.89 -3.59 -5.85
N ALA A 50 8.55 -2.89 -6.79
CA ALA A 50 9.63 -3.45 -7.59
C ALA A 50 10.78 -3.94 -6.71
N ALA A 51 11.20 -3.15 -5.71
CA ALA A 51 12.28 -3.49 -4.80
C ALA A 51 11.95 -4.74 -3.96
N VAL A 52 10.77 -4.79 -3.34
CA VAL A 52 10.34 -5.96 -2.56
C VAL A 52 10.19 -7.20 -3.44
N ARG A 53 9.65 -7.04 -4.66
CA ARG A 53 9.52 -8.15 -5.61
C ARG A 53 10.87 -8.71 -6.02
N THR A 54 11.87 -7.85 -6.28
CA THR A 54 13.25 -8.29 -6.57
C THR A 54 13.80 -9.10 -5.41
N LEU A 55 13.72 -8.59 -4.18
CA LEU A 55 14.18 -9.31 -2.98
C LEU A 55 13.51 -10.66 -2.80
N HIS A 56 12.20 -10.75 -3.05
CA HIS A 56 11.45 -12.00 -2.98
C HIS A 56 11.90 -12.99 -4.05
N SER A 57 11.97 -12.56 -5.32
CA SER A 57 12.34 -13.42 -6.44
C SER A 57 13.77 -13.96 -6.36
N GLU A 58 14.68 -13.19 -5.77
CA GLU A 58 16.07 -13.59 -5.54
C GLU A 58 16.27 -14.40 -4.26
N GLY A 59 15.20 -14.65 -3.48
CA GLY A 59 15.26 -15.38 -2.22
C GLY A 59 16.08 -14.66 -1.14
N LYS A 60 16.20 -13.33 -1.22
CA LYS A 60 16.97 -12.51 -0.27
C LYS A 60 16.19 -12.17 1.00
N LEU A 61 14.86 -12.27 0.97
CA LEU A 61 14.04 -12.03 2.17
C LEU A 61 14.33 -13.09 3.25
N PRO A 62 14.35 -12.72 4.54
CA PRO A 62 14.55 -13.68 5.63
C PRO A 62 13.54 -14.82 5.60
N LYS A 63 13.96 -16.02 6.02
CA LYS A 63 13.09 -17.19 6.09
C LYS A 63 11.87 -16.89 6.97
N GLY A 64 10.67 -17.15 6.43
CA GLY A 64 9.40 -16.87 7.11
C GLY A 64 8.92 -15.43 6.99
N CYS A 65 9.66 -14.54 6.31
CA CYS A 65 9.18 -13.21 5.97
C CYS A 65 8.19 -13.30 4.79
N SER A 66 6.91 -13.04 5.07
CA SER A 66 5.87 -13.00 4.03
C SER A 66 5.67 -11.58 3.52
N VAL A 67 5.24 -11.45 2.26
CA VAL A 67 4.93 -10.16 1.65
C VAL A 67 3.47 -10.14 1.23
N LEU A 68 2.75 -9.10 1.65
CA LEU A 68 1.40 -8.78 1.19
C LEU A 68 1.43 -7.49 0.37
N THR A 69 0.75 -7.51 -0.78
CA THR A 69 0.66 -6.36 -1.69
C THR A 69 -0.77 -5.85 -1.78
N LEU A 70 -0.95 -4.53 -1.63
CA LEU A 70 -2.23 -3.86 -1.72
C LEU A 70 -2.70 -3.74 -3.16
N GLN A 71 -3.84 -4.35 -3.47
CA GLN A 71 -4.44 -4.35 -4.80
C GLN A 71 -4.78 -2.92 -5.26
N SER A 72 -4.26 -2.52 -6.40
CA SER A 72 -4.67 -1.35 -7.15
C SER A 72 -5.97 -1.62 -7.88
N VAL A 73 -6.96 -0.74 -7.69
CA VAL A 73 -8.25 -0.80 -8.40
C VAL A 73 -8.41 0.37 -9.37
N ASN A 74 -9.31 0.21 -10.35
CA ASN A 74 -9.67 1.29 -11.26
C ASN A 74 -10.29 2.49 -10.51
N VAL A 75 -10.36 3.65 -11.19
CA VAL A 75 -10.82 4.90 -10.60
C VAL A 75 -12.26 4.81 -10.08
N LEU A 76 -13.15 4.09 -10.76
CA LEU A 76 -14.53 3.92 -10.30
C LEU A 76 -14.57 3.20 -8.94
N ARG A 77 -14.01 1.99 -8.88
CA ARG A 77 -13.92 1.19 -7.64
C ARG A 77 -13.19 1.92 -6.53
N LYS A 78 -12.20 2.74 -6.88
CA LYS A 78 -11.45 3.56 -5.94
C LYS A 78 -12.35 4.51 -5.16
N TYR A 79 -13.39 5.09 -5.75
CA TYR A 79 -14.16 6.19 -5.16
C TYR A 79 -15.62 5.86 -4.80
N ILE A 80 -16.03 4.59 -4.84
CA ILE A 80 -17.36 4.15 -4.39
C ILE A 80 -17.40 3.70 -2.91
N SER A 81 -16.32 3.90 -2.15
CA SER A 81 -16.25 3.63 -0.72
C SER A 81 -16.71 2.20 -0.33
N LEU A 82 -17.57 2.06 0.67
CA LEU A 82 -18.13 0.78 1.14
C LEU A 82 -18.95 0.04 0.06
N LEU A 83 -19.45 0.74 -0.96
CA LEU A 83 -20.21 0.13 -2.06
C LEU A 83 -19.34 -0.77 -2.94
N ASP A 84 -18.00 -0.73 -2.79
CA ASP A 84 -17.10 -1.66 -3.46
C ASP A 84 -17.06 -3.07 -2.82
N LEU A 85 -17.69 -3.26 -1.65
CA LEU A 85 -17.64 -4.53 -0.93
C LEU A 85 -18.17 -5.72 -1.74
N PRO A 86 -19.34 -5.66 -2.40
CA PRO A 86 -19.81 -6.77 -3.22
C PRO A 86 -18.83 -7.13 -4.33
N PHE A 87 -18.24 -6.13 -5.00
CA PHE A 87 -17.24 -6.35 -6.05
C PHE A 87 -15.95 -6.97 -5.50
N SER A 88 -15.54 -6.60 -4.29
CA SER A 88 -14.38 -7.17 -3.61
C SER A 88 -14.62 -8.61 -3.17
N LEU A 89 -15.85 -8.96 -2.77
CA LEU A 89 -16.21 -10.33 -2.40
C LEU A 89 -16.30 -11.27 -3.62
N LEU A 90 -16.57 -10.72 -4.82
CA LEU A 90 -16.60 -11.47 -6.07
C LEU A 90 -15.21 -11.68 -6.69
N HIS A 91 -14.20 -10.98 -6.21
CA HIS A 91 -12.83 -11.09 -6.71
C HIS A 91 -12.04 -12.06 -5.83
N THR A 92 -11.05 -12.76 -6.43
CA THR A 92 -10.10 -13.56 -5.66
C THR A 92 -9.09 -12.63 -5.02
N GLN A 93 -8.93 -12.72 -3.70
CA GLN A 93 -7.82 -12.14 -2.93
C GLN A 93 -7.43 -13.10 -1.81
N ASP A 94 -6.20 -12.99 -1.31
CA ASP A 94 -5.74 -13.82 -0.21
C ASP A 94 -6.24 -13.28 1.14
N VAL A 95 -6.25 -11.94 1.29
CA VAL A 95 -6.71 -11.28 2.51
C VAL A 95 -7.60 -10.08 2.17
N LEU A 96 -8.76 -9.99 2.81
CA LEU A 96 -9.68 -8.86 2.71
C LEU A 96 -9.87 -8.20 4.08
N PHE A 97 -9.36 -6.98 4.25
CA PHE A 97 -9.61 -6.17 5.43
C PHE A 97 -10.78 -5.23 5.21
N VAL A 98 -11.83 -5.37 6.03
CA VAL A 98 -12.98 -4.46 6.07
C VAL A 98 -12.98 -3.73 7.40
N LEU A 99 -12.67 -2.43 7.36
CA LEU A 99 -12.50 -1.60 8.54
C LEU A 99 -13.87 -1.19 9.13
N THR A 100 -13.96 -1.32 10.45
CA THR A 100 -15.04 -0.79 11.27
C THR A 100 -15.05 0.74 11.29
N ASN A 101 -16.16 1.33 11.71
CA ASN A 101 -16.25 2.79 11.87
C ASN A 101 -15.19 3.36 12.85
N LYS A 102 -14.79 2.59 13.87
CA LYS A 102 -13.76 2.99 14.83
C LYS A 102 -12.38 3.05 14.18
N GLU A 103 -12.02 2.06 13.38
CA GLU A 103 -10.75 2.01 12.65
C GLU A 103 -10.69 3.08 11.56
N VAL A 104 -11.79 3.32 10.85
CA VAL A 104 -11.90 4.43 9.89
C VAL A 104 -11.68 5.77 10.59
N ALA A 105 -12.28 5.98 11.77
CA ALA A 105 -12.08 7.19 12.55
C ALA A 105 -10.61 7.34 13.00
N GLN A 106 -9.96 6.24 13.37
CA GLN A 106 -8.53 6.22 13.70
C GLN A 106 -7.66 6.59 12.49
N ALA A 107 -7.91 5.99 11.31
CA ALA A 107 -7.21 6.33 10.07
C ALA A 107 -7.38 7.82 9.71
N LYS A 108 -8.60 8.37 9.86
CA LYS A 108 -8.88 9.80 9.66
C LYS A 108 -8.09 10.69 10.64
N ARG A 109 -7.99 10.29 11.91
CA ARG A 109 -7.18 11.01 12.90
C ARG A 109 -5.70 11.00 12.53
N ALA A 110 -5.15 9.84 12.15
CA ALA A 110 -3.77 9.72 11.70
C ALA A 110 -3.48 10.61 10.48
N MET A 111 -4.34 10.58 9.47
CA MET A 111 -4.20 11.46 8.30
C MET A 111 -4.25 12.95 8.67
N SER A 112 -5.04 13.33 9.67
CA SER A 112 -5.17 14.72 10.12
C SER A 112 -3.90 15.26 10.81
N CYS A 113 -2.96 14.40 11.20
CA CYS A 113 -1.63 14.82 11.68
C CYS A 113 -0.77 15.41 10.56
N HIS A 114 -1.00 15.02 9.29
CA HIS A 114 -0.25 15.49 8.13
C HIS A 114 -0.87 16.75 7.50
N ARG A 115 -1.12 17.77 8.32
CA ARG A 115 -1.93 18.96 7.94
C ARG A 115 -1.44 19.66 6.68
N SER A 116 -0.12 19.88 6.55
CA SER A 116 0.49 20.56 5.39
C SER A 116 0.27 19.82 4.08
N GLN A 117 0.09 18.49 4.14
CA GLN A 117 -0.12 17.68 2.97
C GLN A 117 -1.62 17.41 2.70
N LEU A 118 -2.53 17.70 3.64
CA LEU A 118 -3.96 17.37 3.53
C LEU A 118 -4.75 18.38 2.67
N LEU A 119 -4.32 18.53 1.41
CA LEU A 119 -4.96 19.36 0.39
C LEU A 119 -6.42 18.94 0.12
N TRP A 120 -7.21 19.81 -0.49
CA TRP A 120 -8.65 19.60 -0.67
C TRP A 120 -9.00 18.27 -1.35
N PHE A 121 -8.22 17.85 -2.36
CA PHE A 121 -8.45 16.58 -3.06
C PHE A 121 -8.17 15.35 -2.17
N ARG A 122 -7.26 15.46 -1.20
CA ARG A 122 -7.03 14.39 -0.22
C ARG A 122 -8.21 14.25 0.74
N ARG A 123 -8.93 15.34 1.03
CA ARG A 123 -10.17 15.27 1.82
C ARG A 123 -11.25 14.49 1.07
N LEU A 124 -11.38 14.69 -0.24
CA LEU A 124 -12.26 13.88 -1.08
C LEU A 124 -11.82 12.40 -1.08
N TYR A 125 -10.52 12.14 -1.21
CA TYR A 125 -10.00 10.78 -1.09
C TYR A 125 -10.34 10.14 0.26
N VAL A 126 -10.14 10.84 1.37
CA VAL A 126 -10.49 10.33 2.72
C VAL A 126 -11.97 10.01 2.88
N LEU A 127 -12.85 10.72 2.17
CA LEU A 127 -14.29 10.53 2.24
C LEU A 127 -14.77 9.37 1.35
N PHE A 128 -14.30 9.34 0.10
CA PHE A 128 -14.85 8.48 -0.94
C PHE A 128 -13.99 7.25 -1.25
N SER A 129 -12.71 7.25 -0.85
CA SER A 129 -11.81 6.15 -1.18
C SER A 129 -12.23 4.84 -0.54
N ARG A 130 -12.28 3.76 -1.34
CA ARG A 130 -12.46 2.41 -0.80
C ARG A 130 -11.33 2.04 0.14
N TYR A 131 -10.10 2.54 -0.06
CA TYR A 131 -8.95 2.17 0.78
C TYR A 131 -9.07 2.63 2.24
N MET A 132 -9.96 3.59 2.52
CA MET A 132 -10.30 3.97 3.89
C MET A 132 -11.18 2.93 4.60
N ARG A 133 -11.72 1.94 3.88
CA ARG A 133 -12.75 0.99 4.33
C ARG A 133 -12.44 -0.46 4.00
N ILE A 134 -11.97 -0.74 2.79
CA ILE A 134 -11.83 -2.06 2.20
C ILE A 134 -10.46 -2.15 1.53
N ASN A 135 -9.59 -3.01 2.05
CA ASN A 135 -8.25 -3.26 1.52
C ASN A 135 -8.14 -4.73 1.12
N SER A 136 -7.94 -4.97 -0.16
CA SER A 136 -7.70 -6.31 -0.72
C SER A 136 -6.20 -6.50 -0.87
N LEU A 137 -5.66 -7.59 -0.33
CA LEU A 137 -4.24 -7.90 -0.31
C LEU A 137 -3.98 -9.28 -0.93
N HIS A 138 -2.82 -9.40 -1.56
CA HIS A 138 -2.33 -10.63 -2.17
C HIS A 138 -0.94 -10.97 -1.67
N PHE A 139 -0.66 -12.26 -1.45
CA PHE A 139 0.70 -12.72 -1.25
C PHE A 139 1.50 -12.54 -2.54
N LEU A 140 2.75 -12.09 -2.38
CA LEU A 140 3.72 -11.99 -3.46
C LEU A 140 4.45 -13.32 -3.68
#